data_AF-A0A7X4W9C6-F1
#
_entry.id   AF-A0A7X4W9C6-F1
#
_cell.length_a   1.000
_cell.length_b   1.000
_cell.length_c   1.000
_cell.angle_alpha   90.00
_cell.angle_beta   90.00
_cell.angle_gamma   90.00
#
_symmetry.space_group_name_H-M   'P 1'
#
loop_
_entity.id
_entity.type
_entity.pdbx_description
1 polymer ?
#
loop_
_entity_poly.entity_id
_entity_poly.type
_entity_poly.pdbx_seq_one_letter_code
_entity_poly.pdbx_strand_id
1 'polypeptide(L)'
;MLHESFVKLFWREFDTVLQGAQYFHVTPKTIRRWLNGHADVNPLAEKLLIIKARGYLPDDTRWRGFRIDEDAAVIITPEGRRFSPKELDSWALRFDTYHVLKRMYELDYVPVRMHAVTPLPFRGGRRIKEPASETVPKEKKRTLRQAKKNRL
;
A
#
# COMPACT_ATOMS: atom_id res chain seq x y z
N MET A 1 5.64 -2.76 24.53
CA MET A 1 6.44 -3.57 23.57
C MET A 1 7.88 -3.52 24.08
N LEU A 2 8.74 -4.53 23.84
CA LEU A 2 10.17 -4.34 24.15
C LEU A 2 10.72 -3.25 23.23
N HIS A 3 11.54 -2.34 23.77
CA HIS A 3 12.12 -1.21 23.04
C HIS A 3 12.77 -1.65 21.72
N GLU A 4 13.55 -2.73 21.74
CA GLU A 4 14.19 -3.30 20.55
C GLU A 4 13.18 -3.74 19.49
N SER A 5 12.07 -4.35 19.90
CA SER A 5 11.01 -4.77 19.00
C SER A 5 10.32 -3.57 18.35
N PHE A 6 10.10 -2.48 19.09
CA PHE A 6 9.55 -1.24 18.53
C PHE A 6 10.50 -0.64 17.48
N VAL A 7 11.80 -0.58 17.79
CA VAL A 7 12.82 -0.06 16.86
C VAL A 7 12.87 -0.87 15.57
N LYS A 8 12.88 -2.21 15.67
CA LYS A 8 12.86 -3.10 14.49
C LYS A 8 11.61 -2.88 13.64
N LEU A 9 10.45 -2.82 14.27
CA LEU A 9 9.19 -2.62 13.55
C LEU A 9 9.11 -1.22 12.94
N PHE A 10 9.62 -0.20 13.64
CA PHE A 10 9.64 1.17 13.14
C PHE A 10 10.42 1.28 11.82
N TRP A 11 11.64 0.72 11.78
CA TRP A 11 12.49 0.77 10.58
C TRP A 11 12.03 -0.15 9.46
N ARG A 12 11.18 -1.13 9.76
CA ARG A 12 10.50 -1.93 8.74
C ARG A 12 9.39 -1.13 8.04
N GLU A 13 8.69 -0.27 8.78
CA GLU A 13 7.50 0.43 8.30
C GLU A 13 7.78 1.86 7.79
N PHE A 14 8.94 2.45 8.14
CA PHE A 14 9.32 3.81 7.76
C PHE A 14 10.78 3.89 7.32
N ASP A 15 11.02 4.59 6.21
CA ASP A 15 12.38 4.81 5.71
C ASP A 15 13.10 5.96 6.45
N THR A 16 12.33 6.86 7.08
CA THR A 16 12.88 8.05 7.75
C THR A 16 12.14 8.40 9.03
N VAL A 17 12.87 9.00 9.98
CA VAL A 17 12.32 9.52 11.24
C VAL A 17 11.18 10.51 11.00
N LEU A 18 11.26 11.32 9.93
CA LEU A 18 10.23 12.29 9.59
C LEU A 18 8.90 11.62 9.21
N GLN A 19 8.95 10.52 8.45
CA GLN A 19 7.75 9.76 8.11
C GLN A 19 7.06 9.18 9.36
N GLY A 20 7.84 8.58 10.27
CA GLY A 20 7.30 8.08 11.54
C GLY A 20 6.73 9.20 12.42
N ALA A 21 7.42 10.35 12.50
CA ALA A 21 6.96 11.52 13.24
C ALA A 21 5.61 12.04 12.71
N GLN A 22 5.46 12.12 11.39
CA GLN A 22 4.20 12.48 10.74
C GLN A 22 3.09 11.46 11.03
N TYR A 23 3.40 10.16 10.99
CA TYR A 23 2.43 9.10 11.25
C TYR A 23 1.92 9.11 12.70
N PHE A 24 2.80 9.31 13.68
CA PHE A 24 2.42 9.37 15.10
C PHE A 24 1.97 10.76 15.56
N HIS A 25 1.95 11.77 14.68
CA HIS A 25 1.64 13.16 15.01
C HIS A 25 2.50 13.73 16.16
N VAL A 26 3.79 13.39 16.16
CA VAL A 26 4.77 13.89 17.16
C VAL A 26 5.94 14.58 16.46
N THR A 27 6.79 15.25 17.24
CA THR A 27 8.01 15.85 16.70
C THR A 27 9.04 14.78 16.33
N PRO A 28 9.91 15.00 15.33
CA PRO A 28 11.02 14.08 15.02
C PRO A 28 11.96 13.85 16.21
N LYS A 29 12.10 14.85 17.11
CA LYS A 29 12.88 14.74 18.34
C LYS A 29 12.29 13.68 19.27
N THR A 30 10.97 13.59 19.37
CA THR A 30 10.27 12.57 20.16
C THR A 30 10.57 11.17 19.64
N ILE A 31 10.51 10.97 18.31
CA ILE A 31 10.87 9.68 17.69
C ILE A 31 12.32 9.31 17.97
N ARG A 32 13.27 10.26 17.82
CA ARG A 32 14.69 9.99 18.13
C ARG A 32 14.89 9.56 19.60
N ARG A 33 14.17 10.17 20.53
CA ARG A 33 14.21 9.77 21.95
C ARG A 33 13.68 8.35 22.16
N TRP A 34 12.56 8.00 21.52
CA TRP A 34 12.01 6.65 21.55
C TRP A 34 12.93 5.61 20.93
N LEU A 35 13.59 5.92 19.81
CA LEU A 35 14.50 5.01 19.11
C LEU A 35 15.82 4.81 19.85
N ASN A 36 16.29 5.81 20.60
CA ASN A 36 17.51 5.74 21.39
C ASN A 36 17.28 5.22 22.82
N GLY A 37 16.03 4.98 23.22
CA GLY A 37 15.69 4.53 24.58
C GLY A 37 15.80 5.61 25.65
N HIS A 38 15.92 6.89 25.27
CA HIS A 38 15.95 8.02 26.22
C HIS A 38 14.58 8.34 26.84
N ALA A 39 13.52 7.82 26.25
CA ALA A 39 12.15 7.94 26.75
C ALA A 39 11.35 6.71 26.35
N ASP A 40 10.43 6.30 27.21
CA ASP A 40 9.49 5.23 26.90
C ASP A 40 8.61 5.59 25.72
N VAL A 41 8.34 4.57 24.90
CA VAL A 41 7.43 4.70 23.76
C VAL A 41 6.01 4.86 24.29
N ASN A 42 5.27 5.83 23.76
CA ASN A 42 3.86 5.97 24.09
C ASN A 42 3.12 4.65 23.74
N PRO A 43 2.38 4.02 24.67
CA PRO A 43 1.64 2.78 24.41
C PRO A 43 0.68 2.87 23.21
N LEU A 44 0.12 4.05 22.91
CA LEU A 44 -0.70 4.26 21.72
C LEU A 44 0.13 4.23 20.44
N ALA A 45 1.35 4.75 20.46
CA ALA A 45 2.25 4.68 19.31
C ALA A 45 2.67 3.24 19.03
N GLU A 46 2.91 2.43 20.06
CA GLU A 46 3.14 0.99 19.89
C GLU A 46 1.94 0.29 19.24
N LYS A 47 0.72 0.56 19.73
CA LYS A 47 -0.52 -0.02 19.17
C LYS A 47 -0.73 0.41 17.72
N LEU A 48 -0.58 1.69 17.40
CA LEU A 48 -0.68 2.21 16.04
C LEU A 48 0.35 1.58 15.10
N LEU A 49 1.59 1.41 15.57
CA LEU A 49 2.64 0.77 14.80
C LEU A 49 2.31 -0.71 14.52
N ILE A 50 1.77 -1.43 15.49
CA ILE A 50 1.30 -2.82 15.32
C ILE A 50 0.13 -2.89 14.34
N ILE A 51 -0.83 -1.96 14.44
CA ILE A 51 -1.98 -1.88 13.52
C ILE A 51 -1.50 -1.62 12.09
N LYS A 52 -0.55 -0.70 11.90
CA LYS A 52 0.10 -0.46 10.60
C LYS A 52 0.81 -1.71 10.08
N ALA A 53 1.57 -2.38 10.93
CA ALA A 53 2.40 -3.54 10.61
C ALA A 53 1.60 -4.83 10.35
N ARG A 54 0.43 -5.00 10.98
CA ARG A 54 -0.45 -6.15 10.78
C ARG A 54 -1.47 -5.94 9.66
N GLY A 55 -1.59 -4.70 9.18
CA GLY A 55 -2.50 -4.33 8.12
C GLY A 55 -3.84 -3.87 8.68
N TYR A 56 -3.99 -2.55 8.79
CA TYR A 56 -5.28 -1.88 8.72
C TYR A 56 -5.46 -1.38 7.29
N LEU A 57 -6.69 -1.40 6.78
CA LEU A 57 -6.98 -0.75 5.50
C LEU A 57 -6.70 0.75 5.67
N PRO A 58 -5.74 1.34 4.92
CA PRO A 58 -5.45 2.76 5.06
C PRO A 58 -6.72 3.59 4.93
N ASP A 59 -6.83 4.68 5.70
CA ASP A 59 -7.87 5.69 5.52
C ASP A 59 -7.60 6.51 4.24
N ASP A 60 -7.66 5.81 3.12
CA ASP A 60 -7.46 6.31 1.78
C ASP A 60 -8.73 6.02 0.98
N THR A 61 -9.14 7.00 0.16
CA THR A 61 -10.28 6.88 -0.74
C THR A 61 -10.27 5.62 -1.64
N ARG A 62 -9.10 5.04 -1.92
CA ARG A 62 -8.93 3.79 -2.66
C ARG A 62 -9.52 2.57 -1.95
N TRP A 63 -9.45 2.56 -0.62
CA TRP A 63 -9.96 1.48 0.21
C TRP A 63 -11.39 1.75 0.67
N ARG A 64 -12.02 2.81 0.16
CA ARG A 64 -13.40 3.16 0.50
C ARG A 64 -14.34 2.01 0.17
N GLY A 65 -15.09 1.58 1.19
CA GLY A 65 -16.04 0.47 1.10
C GLY A 65 -15.41 -0.92 1.25
N PHE A 66 -14.08 -1.04 1.26
CA PHE A 66 -13.43 -2.26 1.70
C PHE A 66 -13.50 -2.36 3.21
N ARG A 67 -13.71 -3.57 3.73
CA ARG A 67 -13.79 -3.87 5.15
C ARG A 67 -12.97 -5.11 5.47
N ILE A 68 -12.48 -5.22 6.69
CA ILE A 68 -11.88 -6.45 7.22
C ILE A 68 -12.91 -7.08 8.16
N ASP A 69 -13.19 -8.36 7.97
CA ASP A 69 -13.91 -9.19 8.93
C ASP A 69 -12.86 -9.83 9.85
N GLU A 70 -12.79 -9.38 11.09
CA GLU A 70 -11.75 -9.79 12.03
C GLU A 70 -11.93 -11.24 12.50
N ASP A 71 -13.18 -11.70 12.62
CA ASP A 71 -13.50 -13.06 13.08
C ASP A 71 -13.13 -14.09 12.02
N ALA A 72 -13.44 -13.80 10.76
CA ALA A 72 -13.15 -14.68 9.63
C ALA A 72 -11.78 -14.42 8.98
N ALA A 73 -11.07 -13.36 9.39
CA ALA A 73 -9.81 -12.90 8.80
C ALA A 73 -9.87 -12.74 7.25
N VAL A 74 -10.98 -12.19 6.73
CA VAL A 74 -11.20 -11.98 5.29
C VAL A 74 -11.33 -10.50 4.94
N ILE A 75 -10.98 -10.15 3.70
CA ILE A 75 -11.25 -8.83 3.13
C ILE A 75 -12.61 -8.86 2.43
N ILE A 76 -13.50 -7.95 2.81
CA ILE A 76 -14.78 -7.72 2.15
C ILE A 76 -14.64 -6.53 1.21
N THR A 77 -15.01 -6.71 -0.05
CA THR A 77 -15.04 -5.65 -1.07
C THR A 77 -16.28 -4.76 -0.94
N PRO A 78 -16.30 -3.58 -1.59
CA PRO A 78 -17.50 -2.73 -1.65
C PRO A 78 -18.72 -3.43 -2.26
N GLU A 79 -18.51 -4.38 -3.17
CA GLU A 79 -19.57 -5.21 -3.78
C GLU A 79 -20.02 -6.38 -2.86
N GLY A 80 -19.47 -6.48 -1.65
CA GLY A 80 -19.83 -7.53 -0.68
C GLY A 80 -19.13 -8.87 -0.87
N ARG A 81 -18.27 -9.02 -1.89
CA ARG A 81 -17.46 -10.23 -2.08
C ARG A 81 -16.42 -10.35 -0.97
N ARG A 82 -16.19 -11.57 -0.49
CA ARG A 82 -15.22 -11.89 0.55
C ARG A 82 -14.01 -12.58 -0.07
N PHE A 83 -12.82 -12.22 0.37
CA PHE A 83 -11.55 -12.80 -0.07
C PHE A 83 -10.72 -13.23 1.13
N SER A 84 -10.43 -14.52 1.20
CA SER A 84 -9.49 -15.07 2.18
C SER A 84 -8.03 -14.83 1.77
N PRO A 85 -7.07 -14.87 2.71
CA PRO A 85 -5.66 -14.70 2.39
C PRO A 85 -5.14 -15.67 1.31
N LYS A 86 -5.59 -16.93 1.31
CA LYS A 86 -5.22 -17.92 0.28
C LYS A 86 -5.79 -17.60 -1.10
N GLU A 87 -7.00 -17.04 -1.16
CA GLU A 87 -7.58 -16.61 -2.42
C GLU A 87 -6.86 -15.38 -2.99
N LEU A 88 -6.42 -14.47 -2.12
CA LEU A 88 -5.60 -13.32 -2.51
C LEU A 88 -4.21 -13.76 -2.99
N ASP A 89 -3.59 -14.75 -2.34
CA ASP A 89 -2.30 -15.32 -2.74
C ASP A 89 -2.38 -16.01 -4.11
N SER A 90 -3.44 -16.79 -4.35
CA SER A 90 -3.70 -17.43 -5.64
C SER A 90 -4.19 -16.48 -6.75
N TRP A 91 -4.35 -15.18 -6.46
CA TRP A 91 -4.95 -14.24 -7.40
C TRP A 91 -4.08 -14.04 -8.66
N ALA A 92 -2.76 -14.01 -8.53
CA ALA A 92 -1.83 -13.93 -9.66
C ALA A 92 -1.96 -15.16 -10.58
N LEU A 93 -1.98 -16.36 -9.99
CA LEU A 93 -2.14 -17.62 -10.72
C LEU A 93 -3.48 -17.68 -11.47
N ARG A 94 -4.55 -17.14 -10.89
CA ARG A 94 -5.87 -17.06 -11.56
C ARG A 94 -5.81 -16.18 -12.80
N PHE A 95 -5.10 -15.04 -12.76
CA PHE A 95 -4.89 -14.20 -13.94
C PHE A 95 -4.05 -14.89 -15.01
N ASP A 96 -2.97 -15.56 -14.62
CA ASP A 96 -2.11 -16.30 -15.55
C ASP A 96 -2.89 -17.42 -16.26
N THR A 97 -3.66 -18.20 -15.48
CA THR A 97 -4.55 -19.24 -15.99
C THR A 97 -5.55 -18.66 -16.99
N TYR A 98 -6.16 -17.53 -16.65
CA TYR A 98 -7.07 -16.83 -17.54
C TYR A 98 -6.41 -16.39 -18.86
N HIS A 99 -5.19 -15.85 -18.82
CA HIS A 99 -4.45 -15.45 -20.02
C HIS A 99 -4.06 -16.64 -20.90
N VAL A 100 -3.68 -17.77 -20.27
CA VAL A 100 -3.38 -19.02 -20.95
C VAL A 100 -4.62 -19.58 -21.66
N LEU A 101 -5.75 -19.65 -20.95
CA LEU A 101 -7.03 -20.10 -21.53
C LEU A 101 -7.48 -19.19 -22.67
N LYS A 102 -7.34 -17.86 -22.50
CA LYS A 102 -7.65 -16.90 -23.57
C LYS A 102 -6.85 -17.16 -24.84
N ARG A 103 -5.56 -17.52 -24.71
CA ARG A 103 -4.69 -17.85 -25.85
C ARG A 103 -5.06 -19.17 -26.50
N MET A 104 -5.44 -20.19 -25.71
CA MET A 104 -5.78 -21.51 -26.24
C MET A 104 -7.12 -21.53 -26.98
N TYR A 105 -8.11 -20.80 -26.48
CA TYR A 105 -9.48 -20.86 -26.99
C TYR A 105 -9.89 -19.65 -27.85
N GLU A 106 -8.93 -18.81 -28.24
CA GLU A 106 -9.15 -17.61 -29.05
C GLU A 106 -10.40 -16.82 -28.59
N LEU A 107 -10.51 -16.62 -27.27
CA LEU A 107 -11.66 -15.90 -26.70
C LEU A 107 -11.58 -14.42 -27.11
N ASP A 108 -12.23 -14.10 -28.23
CA ASP A 108 -12.21 -12.80 -28.92
C ASP A 108 -12.82 -11.68 -28.07
N TYR A 109 -13.83 -12.00 -27.27
CA TYR A 109 -14.49 -11.00 -26.44
C TYR A 109 -14.31 -11.31 -24.96
N VAL A 110 -13.47 -10.49 -24.34
CA VAL A 110 -13.50 -10.31 -22.90
C VAL A 110 -13.79 -8.84 -22.69
N PRO A 111 -14.83 -8.47 -21.94
CA PRO A 111 -14.99 -7.09 -21.50
C PRO A 111 -13.79 -6.76 -20.63
N VAL A 112 -12.74 -6.21 -21.25
CA VAL A 112 -11.64 -5.61 -20.51
C VAL A 112 -12.28 -4.48 -19.73
N ARG A 113 -12.22 -4.53 -18.39
CA ARG A 113 -12.45 -3.34 -17.58
C ARG A 113 -11.29 -2.38 -17.87
N MET A 114 -11.31 -1.79 -19.07
CA MET A 114 -10.40 -0.75 -19.49
C MET A 114 -10.66 0.38 -18.51
N HIS A 115 -9.63 0.76 -17.75
CA HIS A 115 -9.66 1.90 -16.85
C HIS A 115 -10.36 1.66 -15.49
N ALA A 116 -9.98 0.60 -14.76
CA ALA A 116 -9.98 0.72 -13.30
C ALA A 116 -8.94 1.79 -12.91
N VAL A 117 -9.30 3.07 -13.02
CA VAL A 117 -8.45 4.19 -12.62
C VAL A 117 -8.38 4.13 -11.09
N THR A 118 -7.30 3.56 -10.56
CA THR A 118 -7.05 3.62 -9.12
C THR A 118 -6.92 5.11 -8.76
N PRO A 119 -7.86 5.69 -7.96
CA PRO A 119 -7.78 7.10 -7.62
C PRO A 119 -6.45 7.36 -6.93
N LEU A 120 -5.88 8.56 -7.04
CA LEU A 120 -4.57 8.85 -6.43
C LEU A 120 -4.65 8.86 -4.90
N PRO A 121 -3.57 8.48 -4.20
CA PRO A 121 -3.64 8.38 -2.75
C PRO A 121 -3.76 9.78 -2.14
N PHE A 122 -4.43 9.88 -1.00
CA PHE A 122 -4.54 11.15 -0.26
C PHE A 122 -3.36 11.30 0.69
N ARG A 123 -2.69 12.46 0.72
CA ARG A 123 -1.56 12.71 1.64
C ARG A 123 -1.67 14.10 2.25
N GLY A 124 -1.91 14.17 3.56
CA GLY A 124 -1.75 15.39 4.37
C GLY A 124 -2.47 16.63 3.83
N GLY A 125 -3.77 16.52 3.53
CA GLY A 125 -4.58 17.66 3.08
C GLY A 125 -4.46 18.02 1.59
N ARG A 126 -3.59 17.35 0.81
CA ARG A 126 -3.45 17.59 -0.63
C ARG A 126 -3.76 16.31 -1.41
N ARG A 127 -4.53 16.46 -2.50
CA ARG A 127 -4.70 15.40 -3.50
C ARG A 127 -3.43 15.35 -4.36
N ILE A 128 -2.84 14.16 -4.45
CA ILE A 128 -1.76 13.91 -5.41
C ILE A 128 -2.36 14.06 -6.82
N LYS A 129 -1.75 14.90 -7.67
CA LYS A 129 -2.22 15.15 -9.03
C LYS A 129 -1.75 14.07 -10.03
N GLU A 130 -0.63 13.40 -9.74
CA GLU A 130 -0.06 12.33 -10.58
C GLU A 130 0.56 11.19 -9.75
N PRO A 131 0.41 9.91 -10.14
CA PRO A 131 0.94 8.76 -9.39
C PRO A 131 2.46 8.70 -9.41
N ALA A 132 3.07 8.41 -8.26
CA ALA A 132 4.53 8.30 -8.12
C ALA A 132 5.12 6.96 -8.63
N SER A 133 4.30 5.97 -9.01
CA SER A 133 4.78 4.68 -9.51
C SER A 133 4.03 4.19 -10.75
N GLU A 134 4.78 3.51 -11.62
CA GLU A 134 4.52 3.38 -13.03
C GLU A 134 3.64 2.18 -13.42
N THR A 135 2.34 2.39 -13.57
CA THR A 135 1.56 1.79 -14.67
C THR A 135 1.64 2.67 -15.92
N VAL A 136 2.82 3.25 -16.15
CA VAL A 136 3.08 4.05 -17.35
C VAL A 136 3.31 3.06 -18.50
N PRO A 137 2.53 3.14 -19.60
CA PRO A 137 2.74 2.32 -20.78
C PRO A 137 4.20 2.38 -21.24
N LYS A 138 4.73 1.27 -21.78
CA LYS A 138 6.15 1.14 -22.20
C LYS A 138 6.63 2.33 -23.05
N GLU A 139 5.76 2.85 -23.90
CA GLU A 139 6.01 4.02 -24.75
C GLU A 139 6.30 5.29 -23.95
N LYS A 140 5.51 5.53 -22.89
CA LYS A 140 5.61 6.72 -22.05
C LYS A 140 6.79 6.64 -21.06
N LYS A 141 7.26 5.43 -20.72
CA LYS A 141 8.57 5.23 -20.06
C LYS A 141 9.74 5.52 -21.00
N ARG A 142 9.62 5.14 -22.28
CA ARG A 142 10.65 5.37 -23.30
C ARG A 142 10.86 6.86 -23.55
N THR A 143 9.78 7.63 -23.68
CA THR A 143 9.85 9.09 -23.86
C THR A 143 10.45 9.79 -22.65
N LEU A 144 10.08 9.41 -21.42
CA LEU A 144 10.68 9.94 -20.18
C LEU A 144 12.18 9.68 -20.07
N ARG A 145 12.64 8.48 -20.46
CA ARG A 145 14.08 8.16 -20.51
C ARG A 145 14.82 9.02 -21.55
N GLN A 146 14.20 9.26 -22.70
CA GLN A 146 14.78 10.05 -23.78
C GLN A 146 14.85 11.54 -23.43
N ALA A 147 13.83 12.07 -22.77
CA ALA A 147 13.82 13.45 -22.26
C ALA A 147 14.88 13.69 -21.16
N LYS A 148 15.17 12.68 -20.31
CA LYS A 148 16.27 12.75 -19.34
C LYS A 148 17.65 12.75 -20.01
N LYS A 149 17.81 12.01 -21.11
CA LYS A 149 19.08 11.92 -21.85
C LYS A 149 19.43 13.23 -22.57
N ASN A 150 18.41 13.99 -22.99
CA ASN A 150 18.59 15.30 -23.65
C ASN A 150 18.75 16.47 -22.66
N ARG A 151 18.68 16.22 -21.34
CA ARG A 151 18.86 17.22 -20.27
C ARG A 151 20.23 17.13 -19.59
N LEU A 152 21.06 16.19 -20.00
CA LEU A 152 22.50 16.08 -19.69
C LEU A 152 23.27 16.55 -20.92
#